data_AF-A0A2V6T0W3-F1
#
_entry.id   AF-A0A2V6T0W3-F1
#
_cell.length_a   1.000
_cell.length_b   1.000
_cell.length_c   1.000
_cell.angle_alpha   90.00
_cell.angle_beta   90.00
_cell.angle_gamma   90.00
#
_symmetry.space_group_name_H-M   'P 1'
#
loop_
_entity.id
_entity.type
_entity.pdbx_description
1 polymer ?
#
loop_
_entity_poly.entity_id
_entity_poly.type
_entity_poly.pdbx_seq_one_letter_code
_entity_poly.pdbx_strand_id
1 'polypeptide(L)'
;MDQVVTRARNGFLPLVSHLPGFAAYSILDAGNGTLLTLSGFTTDAGAAESISAAAVFVKEHLSSLVPSPPEVTSGEVKLMERAR
;
A
#
# COMPACT_ATOMS: atom_id res chain seq x y z
N MET A 1 -3.89 -15.10 2.55
CA MET A 1 -4.16 -13.65 2.42
C MET A 1 -4.08 -12.96 3.78
N ASP A 2 -4.74 -13.48 4.83
CA ASP A 2 -4.75 -12.91 6.18
C ASP A 2 -3.37 -12.57 6.75
N GLN A 3 -2.39 -13.45 6.53
CA GLN A 3 -1.02 -13.23 6.96
C GLN A 3 -0.34 -12.03 6.26
N VAL A 4 -0.67 -11.77 4.99
CA VAL A 4 -0.16 -10.61 4.24
C VAL A 4 -0.81 -9.35 4.78
N VAL A 5 -2.13 -9.36 4.96
CA VAL A 5 -2.89 -8.24 5.56
C VAL A 5 -2.38 -7.92 6.97
N THR A 6 -2.11 -8.94 7.79
CA THR A 6 -1.59 -8.77 9.16
C THR A 6 -0.19 -8.14 9.16
N ARG A 7 0.71 -8.62 8.30
CA ARG A 7 2.06 -8.04 8.15
C ARG A 7 2.00 -6.60 7.64
N ALA A 8 1.16 -6.34 6.64
CA ALA A 8 0.96 -4.98 6.12
C ALA A 8 0.41 -4.05 7.21
N ARG A 9 -0.59 -4.47 7.98
CA ARG A 9 -1.17 -3.68 9.08
C ARG A 9 -0.16 -3.38 10.19
N ASN A 10 0.66 -4.36 10.57
CA ASN A 10 1.54 -4.23 11.74
C ASN A 10 2.94 -3.71 11.40
N GLY A 11 3.36 -3.77 10.13
CA GLY A 11 4.69 -3.35 9.69
C GLY A 11 4.64 -2.22 8.67
N PHE A 12 3.98 -2.45 7.53
CA PHE A 12 3.98 -1.48 6.43
C PHE A 12 3.18 -0.21 6.75
N LEU A 13 1.97 -0.35 7.28
CA LEU A 13 1.09 0.77 7.60
C LEU A 13 1.76 1.76 8.58
N PRO A 14 2.36 1.32 9.71
CA PRO A 14 3.12 2.21 10.58
C PRO A 14 4.25 2.93 9.85
N LEU A 15 4.97 2.27 8.94
CA LEU A 15 6.04 2.91 8.18
C LEU A 15 5.48 4.04 7.30
N VAL A 16 4.48 3.74 6.47
CA VAL A 16 3.95 4.74 5.52
C VAL A 16 3.12 5.83 6.18
N SER A 17 2.56 5.58 7.36
CA SER A 17 1.79 6.59 8.10
C SER A 17 2.65 7.74 8.62
N HIS A 18 3.97 7.56 8.72
CA HIS A 18 4.89 8.63 9.10
C HIS A 18 5.42 9.44 7.92
N LEU A 19 5.10 9.04 6.69
CA LEU A 19 5.56 9.75 5.50
C LEU A 19 4.78 11.06 5.29
N PRO A 20 5.43 12.10 4.72
CA PRO A 20 4.79 13.39 4.51
C PRO A 20 3.47 13.31 3.74
N GLY A 21 2.42 13.88 4.31
CA GLY A 21 1.12 13.98 3.66
C GLY A 21 0.32 12.68 3.60
N PHE A 22 0.67 11.65 4.38
CA PHE A 22 -0.16 10.44 4.48
C PHE A 22 -1.62 10.78 4.78
N ALA A 23 -2.54 10.31 3.93
CA ALA A 23 -3.97 10.57 4.04
C ALA A 23 -4.79 9.30 4.27
N ALA A 24 -4.43 8.21 3.58
CA ALA A 24 -5.15 6.96 3.68
C ALA A 24 -4.28 5.77 3.28
N TYR A 25 -4.60 4.61 3.85
CA TYR A 25 -4.14 3.32 3.38
C TYR A 25 -5.31 2.34 3.41
N SER A 26 -5.49 1.57 2.34
CA SER A 26 -6.55 0.58 2.23
C SER A 26 -6.02 -0.67 1.54
N ILE A 27 -6.56 -1.82 1.95
CA ILE A 27 -6.31 -3.11 1.31
C ILE A 27 -7.66 -3.63 0.83
N LEU A 28 -7.70 -4.06 -0.42
CA LEU A 28 -8.84 -4.69 -1.05
C LEU A 28 -8.46 -6.13 -1.41
N ASP A 29 -9.33 -7.07 -1.07
CA ASP A 29 -9.29 -8.41 -1.66
C ASP A 29 -9.93 -8.34 -3.05
N ALA A 30 -9.11 -8.52 -4.08
CA ALA A 30 -9.55 -8.47 -5.48
C ALA A 30 -10.03 -9.85 -5.98
N GLY A 31 -10.08 -10.86 -5.11
CA GLY A 31 -10.39 -12.24 -5.46
C GLY A 31 -9.19 -12.98 -6.03
N ASN A 32 -9.35 -14.29 -6.25
CA ASN A 32 -8.34 -15.17 -6.87
C ASN A 32 -6.93 -15.11 -6.23
N GLY A 33 -6.86 -14.81 -4.93
CA GLY A 33 -5.58 -14.69 -4.22
C GLY A 33 -4.83 -13.40 -4.48
N THR A 34 -5.48 -12.39 -5.08
CA THR A 34 -4.91 -11.07 -5.37
C THR A 34 -5.34 -10.06 -4.31
N LEU A 35 -4.37 -9.32 -3.77
CA LEU A 35 -4.63 -8.12 -2.95
C LEU A 35 -4.24 -6.88 -3.74
N LEU A 36 -5.07 -5.85 -3.63
CA LEU A 36 -4.75 -4.50 -4.07
C LEU A 36 -4.56 -3.61 -2.84
N THR A 37 -3.49 -2.83 -2.82
CA THR A 37 -3.26 -1.82 -1.79
C THR A 37 -3.36 -0.44 -2.40
N LEU A 38 -4.08 0.47 -1.75
CA LEU A 38 -4.16 1.87 -2.13
C LEU A 38 -3.58 2.72 -1.00
N SER A 39 -2.59 3.55 -1.32
CA SER A 39 -2.03 4.56 -0.42
C SER A 39 -2.28 5.95 -1.00
N GLY A 40 -2.90 6.82 -0.21
CA GLY A 40 -3.22 8.19 -0.58
C GLY A 40 -2.32 9.17 0.16
N PHE A 41 -1.75 10.14 -0.56
CA PHE A 41 -0.92 11.19 0.00
C PHE A 41 -1.36 12.56 -0.53
N THR A 42 -1.18 13.60 0.30
CA THR A 42 -1.33 15.00 -0.09
C THR A 42 -0.03 15.61 -0.66
N THR A 43 1.05 14.83 -0.71
CA THR A 43 2.34 15.24 -1.29
C THR A 43 2.86 14.19 -2.26
N ASP A 44 3.38 14.63 -3.40
CA ASP A 44 4.02 13.76 -4.39
C ASP A 44 5.26 13.07 -3.81
N ALA A 45 6.01 13.78 -2.95
CA ALA A 45 7.19 13.24 -2.30
C ALA A 45 6.85 12.05 -1.38
N GLY A 46 5.81 12.18 -0.54
CA GLY A 46 5.33 11.08 0.29
C GLY A 46 4.82 9.90 -0.53
N ALA A 47 4.11 10.16 -1.63
CA ALA A 47 3.67 9.11 -2.55
C ALA A 47 4.87 8.35 -3.17
N ALA A 48 5.88 9.07 -3.67
CA ALA A 48 7.08 8.47 -4.26
C ALA A 48 7.91 7.67 -3.23
N GLU A 49 8.05 8.19 -2.01
CA GLU A 49 8.75 7.50 -0.92
C GLU A 49 8.01 6.21 -0.50
N SER A 50 6.67 6.25 -0.50
CA SER A 50 5.85 5.06 -0.19
C SER A 50 6.06 3.91 -1.18
N ILE A 51 6.32 4.20 -2.45
CA ILE A 51 6.62 3.18 -3.48
C ILE A 51 7.93 2.46 -3.16
N SER A 52 8.96 3.23 -2.81
CA SER A 52 10.26 2.69 -2.41
C SER A 52 10.13 1.83 -1.14
N ALA A 53 9.39 2.33 -0.15
CA ALA A 53 9.11 1.61 1.08
C ALA A 53 8.35 0.29 0.82
N ALA A 54 7.36 0.29 -0.09
CA ALA A 54 6.61 -0.91 -0.44
C ALA A 54 7.51 -1.98 -1.05
N ALA A 55 8.42 -1.59 -1.95
CA ALA A 55 9.35 -2.52 -2.59
C ALA A 55 10.28 -3.18 -1.56
N VAL A 56 10.84 -2.39 -0.62
CA VAL A 56 11.67 -2.91 0.47
C VAL A 56 10.85 -3.83 1.38
N PHE A 57 9.67 -3.38 1.80
CA PHE A 57 8.82 -4.14 2.71
C PHE A 57 8.40 -5.51 2.14
N VAL A 58 8.02 -5.55 0.86
CA VAL A 58 7.66 -6.81 0.18
C VAL A 58 8.85 -7.76 0.16
N LYS A 59 10.03 -7.25 -0.23
CA LYS A 59 11.26 -8.05 -0.32
C LYS A 59 11.64 -8.67 1.03
N GLU A 60 11.58 -7.87 2.10
CA GLU A 60 12.06 -8.27 3.43
C GLU A 60 11.04 -9.09 4.22
N HIS A 61 9.74 -8.80 4.08
CA HIS A 61 8.72 -9.36 4.99
C HIS A 61 7.72 -10.28 4.30
N LEU A 62 7.59 -10.21 2.98
CA LEU A 62 6.54 -10.91 2.22
C LEU A 62 7.07 -11.84 1.12
N SER A 63 8.38 -11.93 0.92
CA SER A 63 9.00 -12.73 -0.15
C SER A 63 8.67 -14.23 -0.10
N SER A 64 8.35 -14.78 1.07
CA SER A 64 7.88 -16.17 1.21
C SER A 64 6.38 -16.37 0.94
N LEU A 65 5.62 -15.28 0.86
CA LEU A 65 4.16 -15.28 0.74
C LEU A 65 3.66 -14.71 -0.59
N VAL A 66 4.47 -13.89 -1.25
CA VAL A 66 4.14 -13.21 -2.50
C VAL A 66 5.10 -13.69 -3.58
N PRO A 67 4.62 -14.41 -4.62
CA PRO A 67 5.48 -15.10 -5.58
C PRO A 67 6.19 -14.18 -6.57
N SER A 68 5.70 -12.95 -6.75
CA SER A 68 6.26 -11.95 -7.66
C SER A 68 6.18 -10.56 -7.04
N PRO A 69 7.05 -9.61 -7.46
CA PRO A 69 6.90 -8.21 -7.07
C PRO A 69 5.49 -7.68 -7.41
N PRO A 70 4.92 -6.78 -6.59
CA PRO A 70 3.66 -6.15 -6.91
C PRO A 70 3.80 -5.25 -8.14
N GLU A 71 2.73 -5.16 -8.92
CA GLU A 71 2.59 -4.08 -9.89
C GLU A 71 2.25 -2.79 -9.15
N VAL A 72 2.91 -1.69 -9.51
CA VAL A 72 2.73 -0.38 -8.86
C VAL A 72 2.39 0.65 -9.91
N THR A 73 1.33 1.42 -9.65
CA THR A 73 0.94 2.60 -10.43
C THR A 73 0.74 3.78 -9.49
N SER A 74 1.05 4.99 -9.96
CA SER A 74 0.87 6.25 -9.21
C SER A 74 0.20 7.30 -10.09
N GLY A 75 -0.60 8.17 -9.48
CA GLY A 75 -1.30 9.25 -10.16
C GLY A 75 -2.16 10.07 -9.21
N GLU A 76 -2.71 11.17 -9.72
CA GLU A 76 -3.61 12.03 -8.97
C GLU A 76 -4.94 11.32 -8.68
N VAL A 77 -5.36 11.31 -7.40
CA VAL A 77 -6.65 10.74 -7.00
C VAL A 77 -7.77 11.76 -7.22
N LYS A 78 -8.66 11.48 -8.17
CA LYS A 78 -9.91 12.24 -8.35
C LYS A 78 -11.07 11.53 -7.66
N LEU A 79 -11.42 12.00 -6.46
CA LEU A 79 -12.59 11.49 -5.74
C LEU A 79 -13.86 12.08 -6.35
N MET A 80 -14.67 11.23 -6.98
CA MET A 80 -15.88 11.66 -7.68
C MET A 80 -17.07 11.83 -6.73
N GLU A 81 -17.29 10.87 -5.82
CA GLU A 81 -18.36 10.89 -4.83
C GLU A 81 -17.91 10.18 -3.55
N ARG A 82 -18.39 10.66 -2.40
CA ARG A 82 -18.22 10.00 -1.10
C ARG A 82 -19.61 9.85 -0.47
N ALA A 83 -19.97 8.62 -0.09
CA ALA A 83 -21.16 8.39 0.72
C ALA A 83 -21.04 9.18 2.05
N ARG A 84 -22.16 9.73 2.51
CA ARG A 84 -22.22 10.51 3.77
C ARG A 84 -22.17 9.60 4.99
#